data_AF-A0A4Q2QPL4-F1
#
_entry.id   AF-A0A4Q2QPL4-F1
#
_cell.length_a   1.000
_cell.length_b   1.000
_cell.length_c   1.000
_cell.angle_alpha   90.00
_cell.angle_beta   90.00
_cell.angle_gamma   90.00
#
_symmetry.space_group_name_H-M   'P 1'
#
loop_
_entity.id
_entity.type
_entity.pdbx_description
1 polymer ?
#
loop_
_entity_poly.entity_id
_entity_poly.type
_entity_poly.pdbx_seq_one_letter_code
_entity_poly.pdbx_strand_id
1 'polypeptide(L)'
;ARVLKADQEFDSLYNELLLEMARNQIFLINERQLSVNQQAWRRNYFKQYLRQHISPILINRETDLVQFLKDDYTYLAVEIIRRKNINYALLEIPSDKVPRFVNLPPEAPRRRKPMILLDNILRYCLDDIFKGFFDYDALNAYSMKMTRD
;
A
#
# COMPACT_ATOMS: atom_id res chain seq x y z
N ALA A 1 -28.93 3.70 3.38
CA ALA A 1 -29.45 3.77 1.98
C ALA A 1 -28.77 4.87 1.15
N ARG A 2 -28.82 6.16 1.55
CA ARG A 2 -28.21 7.25 0.77
C ARG A 2 -26.67 7.18 0.70
N VAL A 3 -26.01 6.84 1.81
CA VAL A 3 -24.53 6.71 1.84
C VAL A 3 -24.03 5.60 0.92
N LEU A 4 -24.63 4.41 1.00
CA LEU A 4 -24.26 3.27 0.12
C LEU A 4 -24.45 3.60 -1.37
N LYS A 5 -25.50 4.36 -1.71
CA LYS A 5 -25.72 4.80 -3.09
C LYS A 5 -24.64 5.78 -3.56
N ALA A 6 -24.28 6.75 -2.71
CA ALA A 6 -23.21 7.70 -3.01
C ALA A 6 -21.85 7.01 -3.16
N ASP A 7 -21.60 5.94 -2.39
CA ASP A 7 -20.39 5.11 -2.48
C ASP A 7 -20.28 4.40 -3.84
N GLN A 8 -21.38 3.83 -4.34
CA GLN A 8 -21.44 3.25 -5.69
C GLN A 8 -21.23 4.29 -6.79
N GLU A 9 -21.82 5.49 -6.64
CA GLU A 9 -21.61 6.60 -7.58
C GLU A 9 -20.16 7.09 -7.55
N PHE A 10 -19.53 7.13 -6.37
CA PHE A 10 -18.12 7.45 -6.22
C PHE A 10 -17.22 6.45 -6.95
N ASP A 11 -17.46 5.14 -6.79
CA ASP A 11 -16.68 4.11 -7.48
C ASP A 11 -16.81 4.19 -9.00
N SER A 12 -18.01 4.48 -9.51
CA SER A 12 -18.23 4.68 -10.95
C SER A 12 -17.43 5.86 -11.46
N LEU A 13 -17.55 7.02 -10.79
CA LEU A 13 -16.83 8.23 -11.16
C LEU A 13 -15.31 8.06 -11.07
N TYR A 14 -14.84 7.37 -10.03
CA TYR A 14 -13.43 7.06 -9.87
C TYR A 14 -12.89 6.27 -11.06
N ASN A 15 -13.60 5.23 -11.50
CA ASN A 15 -13.20 4.45 -12.67
C ASN A 15 -13.24 5.26 -13.96
N GLU A 16 -14.23 6.14 -14.14
CA GLU A 16 -14.29 7.06 -15.28
C GLU A 16 -13.09 8.01 -15.33
N LEU A 17 -12.71 8.58 -14.18
CA LEU A 17 -11.53 9.44 -14.06
C LEU A 17 -10.23 8.68 -14.35
N LEU A 18 -10.11 7.42 -13.92
CA LEU A 18 -8.95 6.59 -14.27
C LEU A 18 -8.84 6.36 -15.78
N LEU A 19 -9.97 6.13 -16.47
CA LEU A 19 -9.99 6.01 -17.92
C LEU A 19 -9.63 7.33 -18.62
N GLU A 20 -10.11 8.46 -18.10
CA GLU A 20 -9.76 9.78 -18.62
C GLU A 20 -8.28 10.11 -18.43
N MET A 21 -7.70 9.78 -17.27
CA MET A 21 -6.26 9.88 -17.02
C MET A 21 -5.47 9.05 -18.03
N ALA A 22 -5.91 7.81 -18.30
CA ALA A 22 -5.25 6.93 -19.27
C ALA A 22 -5.27 7.51 -20.70
N ARG A 23 -6.39 8.13 -21.11
CA ARG A 23 -6.48 8.88 -22.39
C ARG A 23 -5.44 10.01 -22.45
N ASN A 24 -5.21 10.68 -21.32
CA ASN A 24 -4.19 11.70 -21.12
C ASN A 24 -2.76 11.15 -20.86
N GLN A 25 -2.53 9.85 -21.11
CA GLN A 25 -1.25 9.15 -20.94
C GLN A 25 -0.74 9.04 -19.50
N ILE A 26 -1.62 9.25 -18.51
CA ILE A 26 -1.34 9.09 -17.08
C ILE A 26 -1.98 7.79 -16.61
N PHE A 27 -1.18 6.89 -16.02
CA PHE A 27 -1.65 5.56 -15.64
C PHE A 27 -1.42 5.35 -14.15
N LEU A 28 -2.50 5.36 -13.37
CA LEU A 28 -2.44 4.90 -11.98
C LEU A 28 -2.59 3.38 -11.96
N ILE A 29 -1.49 2.67 -11.66
CA ILE A 29 -1.46 1.20 -11.68
C ILE A 29 -1.23 0.63 -10.29
N ASN A 30 -1.63 -0.63 -10.11
CA ASN A 30 -1.45 -1.38 -8.87
C ASN A 30 -0.27 -2.36 -8.93
N GLU A 31 -0.01 -3.05 -7.83
CA GLU A 31 1.13 -3.96 -7.67
C GLU A 31 1.10 -5.18 -8.60
N ARG A 32 -0.08 -5.53 -9.13
CA ARG A 32 -0.29 -6.67 -10.05
C ARG A 32 -0.08 -6.29 -11.51
N GLN A 33 -0.05 -5.01 -11.82
CA GLN A 33 0.05 -4.46 -13.18
C GLN A 33 1.48 -4.01 -13.56
N LEU A 34 2.46 -4.25 -12.69
CA LEU A 34 3.84 -3.82 -12.90
C LEU A 34 4.60 -4.77 -13.83
N SER A 35 5.37 -4.19 -14.73
CA SER A 35 6.33 -4.92 -15.54
C SER A 35 7.48 -5.49 -14.70
N VAL A 36 8.24 -6.42 -15.27
CA VAL A 36 9.44 -6.98 -14.64
C VAL A 36 10.47 -5.89 -14.28
N ASN A 37 10.66 -4.90 -15.15
CA ASN A 37 11.59 -3.79 -14.91
C ASN A 37 11.12 -2.89 -13.78
N GLN A 38 9.82 -2.56 -13.75
CA GLN A 38 9.23 -1.75 -12.68
C GLN A 38 9.23 -2.48 -11.34
N GLN A 39 9.05 -3.80 -11.34
CA GLN A 39 9.16 -4.61 -10.13
C GLN A 39 10.57 -4.54 -9.53
N ALA A 40 11.61 -4.65 -10.37
CA ALA A 40 13.01 -4.51 -9.93
C ALA A 40 13.32 -3.09 -9.43
N TRP A 41 12.90 -2.07 -10.19
CA TRP A 41 13.06 -0.66 -9.81
C TRP A 41 12.41 -0.37 -8.45
N ARG A 42 11.18 -0.83 -8.24
CA ARG A 42 10.45 -0.62 -6.99
C ARG A 42 11.16 -1.26 -5.80
N ARG A 43 11.74 -2.46 -5.93
CA ARG A 43 12.49 -3.08 -4.83
C ARG A 43 13.68 -2.20 -4.41
N ASN A 44 14.36 -1.59 -5.38
CA ASN A 44 15.43 -0.62 -5.10
C ASN A 44 14.89 0.65 -4.46
N TYR A 45 13.79 1.20 -5.01
CA TYR A 45 13.12 2.38 -4.45
C TYR A 45 12.68 2.16 -3.00
N PHE A 46 12.08 1.01 -2.71
CA PHE A 46 11.69 0.62 -1.36
C PHE A 46 12.89 0.60 -0.42
N LYS A 47 13.99 -0.09 -0.79
CA LYS A 47 15.19 -0.19 0.04
C LYS A 47 15.87 1.15 0.30
N GLN A 48 15.91 2.04 -0.70
CA GLN A 48 16.62 3.31 -0.63
C GLN A 48 15.83 4.42 0.05
N TYR A 49 14.52 4.52 -0.22
CA TYR A 49 13.72 5.68 0.18
C TYR A 49 12.63 5.34 1.19
N LEU A 50 12.01 4.16 1.10
CA LEU A 50 10.87 3.82 1.94
C LEU A 50 11.26 3.12 3.23
N ARG A 51 12.22 2.19 3.17
CA ARG A 51 12.52 1.26 4.26
C ARG A 51 12.82 1.95 5.59
N GLN A 52 13.52 3.09 5.56
CA GLN A 52 13.83 3.88 6.76
C GLN A 52 12.61 4.48 7.45
N HIS A 53 11.47 4.57 6.75
CA HIS A 53 10.21 5.12 7.26
C HIS A 53 9.21 4.02 7.64
N ILE A 54 9.54 2.75 7.38
CA ILE A 54 8.64 1.61 7.62
C ILE A 54 9.15 0.80 8.80
N SER A 55 8.40 0.82 9.89
CA SER A 55 8.63 -0.03 11.06
C SER A 55 7.37 -0.84 11.35
N PRO A 56 7.41 -2.19 11.26
CA PRO A 56 6.29 -3.03 11.66
C PRO A 56 5.97 -2.88 13.14
N ILE A 57 4.70 -2.62 13.45
CA ILE A 57 4.17 -2.60 14.81
C ILE A 57 3.45 -3.93 15.04
N LEU A 58 4.02 -4.82 15.84
CA LEU A 58 3.41 -6.11 16.13
C LEU A 58 2.20 -5.93 17.04
N ILE A 59 1.10 -6.59 16.71
CA ILE A 59 -0.10 -6.61 17.55
C ILE A 59 -0.02 -7.84 18.44
N ASN A 60 0.11 -7.61 19.74
CA ASN A 60 0.00 -8.62 20.78
C ASN A 60 -1.14 -8.27 21.76
N ARG A 61 -1.41 -9.14 22.73
CA ARG A 61 -2.50 -8.93 23.70
C ARG A 61 -2.33 -7.69 24.59
N GLU A 62 -1.12 -7.20 24.73
CA GLU A 62 -0.77 -6.04 25.56
C GLU A 62 -0.68 -4.75 24.74
N THR A 63 -0.81 -4.85 23.41
CA THR A 63 -0.71 -3.71 22.50
C THR A 63 -1.95 -2.84 22.62
N ASP A 64 -1.81 -1.68 23.23
CA ASP A 64 -2.85 -0.65 23.25
C ASP A 64 -2.85 0.15 21.94
N LEU A 65 -3.62 -0.35 20.96
CA LEU A 65 -3.87 0.32 19.67
C LEU A 65 -4.38 1.76 19.83
N VAL A 66 -5.10 2.05 20.91
CA VAL A 66 -5.72 3.36 21.12
C VAL A 66 -4.67 4.41 21.50
N GLN A 67 -3.56 4.02 22.10
CA GLN A 67 -2.52 4.99 22.45
C GLN A 67 -1.59 5.35 21.28
N PHE A 68 -1.31 4.40 20.37
CA PHE A 68 -0.32 4.65 19.31
C PHE A 68 -0.91 5.00 17.94
N LEU A 69 -2.15 4.58 17.65
CA LEU A 69 -2.74 4.86 16.35
C LEU A 69 -3.01 6.36 16.21
N LYS A 70 -2.27 6.98 15.30
CA LYS A 70 -2.50 8.36 14.88
C LYS A 70 -3.84 8.47 14.18
N ASP A 71 -4.60 9.47 14.58
CA ASP A 71 -5.85 9.82 13.93
C ASP A 71 -5.62 10.26 12.47
N ASP A 72 -6.54 9.92 11.59
CA ASP A 72 -6.49 10.16 10.15
C ASP A 72 -5.34 9.50 9.34
N TYR A 73 -4.48 8.71 9.98
CA TYR A 73 -3.43 7.96 9.28
C TYR A 73 -3.99 6.68 8.64
N THR A 74 -3.45 6.34 7.46
CA THR A 74 -3.71 5.04 6.82
C THR A 74 -2.67 4.03 7.30
N TYR A 75 -3.14 2.84 7.68
CA TYR A 75 -2.29 1.70 8.03
C TYR A 75 -2.61 0.50 7.13
N LEU A 76 -1.63 -0.38 6.96
CA LEU A 76 -1.84 -1.74 6.47
C LEU A 76 -1.78 -2.70 7.64
N ALA A 77 -2.90 -3.36 7.93
CA ALA A 77 -2.95 -4.53 8.80
C ALA A 77 -2.43 -5.74 8.01
N VAL A 78 -1.30 -6.29 8.45
CA VAL A 78 -0.63 -7.42 7.85
C VAL A 78 -0.93 -8.66 8.67
N GLU A 79 -1.42 -9.68 7.99
CA GLU A 79 -1.59 -11.03 8.52
C GLU A 79 -0.36 -11.86 8.16
N ILE A 80 0.31 -12.40 9.17
CA ILE A 80 1.52 -13.22 9.04
C ILE A 80 1.13 -14.66 9.39
N ILE A 81 0.96 -15.49 8.36
CA ILE A 81 0.45 -16.85 8.50
C ILE A 81 1.62 -17.83 8.52
N ARG A 82 1.71 -18.65 9.57
CA ARG A 82 2.63 -19.79 9.65
C ARG A 82 1.89 -21.01 10.18
N ARG A 83 1.65 -22.00 9.32
CA ARG A 83 0.85 -23.20 9.59
C ARG A 83 -0.54 -22.84 10.12
N LYS A 84 -0.79 -23.06 11.42
CA LYS A 84 -2.06 -22.74 12.10
C LYS A 84 -1.98 -21.44 12.92
N ASN A 85 -0.78 -20.85 13.03
CA ASN A 85 -0.56 -19.64 13.80
C ASN A 85 -0.70 -18.43 12.89
N ILE A 86 -1.42 -17.43 13.38
CA ILE A 86 -1.60 -16.15 12.70
C ILE A 86 -1.14 -15.06 13.66
N ASN A 87 -0.16 -14.28 13.21
CA ASN A 87 0.27 -13.07 13.90
C ASN A 87 -0.18 -11.85 13.09
N TYR A 88 -0.39 -10.74 13.78
CA TYR A 88 -0.78 -9.50 13.13
C TYR A 88 0.27 -8.42 13.36
N ALA A 89 0.47 -7.59 12.34
CA ALA A 89 1.32 -6.42 12.41
C ALA A 89 0.64 -5.24 11.70
N LEU A 90 1.01 -4.03 12.06
CA LEU A 90 0.58 -2.81 11.40
C LEU A 90 1.77 -2.14 10.73
N LEU A 91 1.54 -1.65 9.52
CA LEU A 91 2.47 -0.76 8.81
C LEU A 91 1.79 0.58 8.62
N GLU A 92 2.34 1.63 9.20
CA GLU A 92 1.94 3.01 8.90
C GLU A 92 2.31 3.34 7.45
N ILE A 93 1.40 3.94 6.68
CA ILE A 93 1.72 4.50 5.37
C ILE A 93 2.35 5.88 5.58
N PRO A 94 3.65 6.10 5.27
CA PRO A 94 4.37 7.32 5.62
C PRO A 94 4.10 8.45 4.60
N SER A 95 2.83 8.79 4.39
CA SER A 95 2.39 9.83 3.43
C SER A 95 2.82 11.24 3.83
N ASP A 96 3.22 11.44 5.08
CA ASP A 96 3.78 12.67 5.65
C ASP A 96 5.26 12.87 5.28
N LYS A 97 5.99 11.77 5.03
CA LYS A 97 7.44 11.77 4.75
C LYS A 97 7.75 11.48 3.28
N VAL A 98 6.87 10.74 2.61
CA VAL A 98 7.05 10.30 1.23
C VAL A 98 5.79 10.61 0.42
N PRO A 99 5.92 11.07 -0.85
CA PRO A 99 4.77 11.26 -1.73
C PRO A 99 3.91 10.00 -1.83
N ARG A 100 2.59 10.15 -1.63
CA ARG A 100 1.63 9.03 -1.75
C ARG A 100 1.53 8.47 -3.16
N PHE A 101 1.81 9.30 -4.17
CA PHE A 101 1.92 8.88 -5.57
C PHE A 101 3.39 8.85 -5.98
N VAL A 102 3.86 7.69 -6.39
CA VAL A 102 5.24 7.47 -6.84
C VAL A 102 5.23 7.25 -8.34
N ASN A 103 5.99 8.07 -9.06
CA ASN A 103 6.20 7.89 -10.50
C ASN A 103 7.09 6.67 -10.74
N LEU A 104 6.65 5.80 -11.64
CA LEU A 104 7.41 4.64 -12.08
C LEU A 104 8.29 5.01 -13.28
N PRO A 105 9.40 4.31 -13.50
CA PRO A 105 10.20 4.51 -14.70
C PRO A 105 9.32 4.26 -15.94
N PRO A 106 9.34 5.18 -16.91
CA PRO A 106 8.51 5.05 -18.10
C PRO A 106 9.00 3.87 -18.94
N GLU A 107 8.06 3.04 -19.36
CA GLU A 107 8.33 1.96 -20.31
C GLU A 107 8.01 2.40 -21.74
N ALA A 108 8.59 1.71 -22.73
CA ALA A 108 8.27 1.99 -24.12
C ALA A 108 6.76 1.82 -24.37
N PRO A 109 6.07 2.81 -24.97
CA PRO A 109 6.59 4.10 -25.45
C PRO A 109 6.77 5.14 -24.32
N ARG A 110 7.88 5.89 -24.37
CA ARG A 110 8.33 6.89 -23.34
C ARG A 110 7.34 8.01 -23.00
N ARG A 111 6.22 8.13 -23.72
CA ARG A 111 5.16 9.11 -23.46
C ARG A 111 4.28 8.74 -22.26
N ARG A 112 4.25 7.46 -21.87
CA ARG A 112 3.44 7.00 -20.73
C ARG A 112 4.00 7.54 -19.42
N LYS A 113 3.10 8.00 -18.55
CA LYS A 113 3.40 8.46 -17.19
C LYS A 113 2.77 7.50 -16.18
N PRO A 114 3.38 6.32 -15.94
CA PRO A 114 2.90 5.39 -14.94
C PRO A 114 3.20 5.91 -13.53
N MET A 115 2.22 5.81 -12.64
CA MET A 115 2.35 6.10 -11.22
C MET A 115 1.67 5.01 -10.41
N ILE A 116 2.12 4.82 -9.18
CA ILE A 116 1.60 3.83 -8.24
C ILE A 116 1.40 4.46 -6.87
N LEU A 117 0.38 3.99 -6.15
CA LEU A 117 0.16 4.35 -4.76
C LEU A 117 1.24 3.73 -3.87
N LEU A 118 1.70 4.50 -2.88
CA LEU A 118 2.65 4.05 -1.86
C LEU A 118 2.18 2.78 -1.15
N ASP A 119 0.88 2.70 -0.89
CA ASP A 119 0.14 1.58 -0.33
C ASP A 119 0.45 0.29 -1.12
N ASN A 120 0.39 0.36 -2.45
CA ASN A 120 0.62 -0.77 -3.35
C ASN A 120 2.11 -1.14 -3.44
N ILE A 121 3.02 -0.18 -3.25
CA ILE A 121 4.44 -0.49 -3.12
C ILE A 121 4.69 -1.34 -1.88
N LEU A 122 4.12 -0.94 -0.74
CA LEU A 122 4.30 -1.66 0.53
C LEU A 122 3.65 -3.05 0.48
N ARG A 123 2.45 -3.19 -0.10
CA ARG A 123 1.78 -4.48 -0.32
C ARG A 123 2.65 -5.50 -1.05
N TYR A 124 3.41 -5.07 -2.05
CA TYR A 124 4.33 -5.97 -2.73
C TYR A 124 5.61 -6.22 -1.94
N CYS A 125 6.10 -5.22 -1.20
CA CYS A 125 7.34 -5.34 -0.45
C CYS A 125 7.16 -5.99 0.93
N LEU A 126 5.99 -6.59 1.22
CA LEU A 126 5.73 -7.30 2.47
C LEU A 126 6.78 -8.38 2.73
N ASP A 127 7.15 -9.16 1.71
CA ASP A 127 8.22 -10.15 1.83
C ASP A 127 9.55 -9.50 2.26
N ASP A 128 9.93 -8.40 1.60
CA ASP A 128 11.15 -7.65 1.91
C ASP A 128 11.14 -7.03 3.31
N ILE A 129 9.96 -6.75 3.88
CA ILE A 129 9.78 -6.21 5.24
C ILE A 129 9.88 -7.31 6.29
N PHE A 130 9.17 -8.42 6.12
CA PHE A 130 8.98 -9.42 7.19
C PHE A 130 9.99 -10.58 7.15
N LYS A 131 10.57 -10.93 6.00
CA LYS A 131 11.47 -12.11 5.89
C LYS A 131 12.73 -12.03 6.76
N GLY A 132 13.13 -10.82 7.16
CA GLY A 132 14.30 -10.63 8.03
C GLY A 132 14.04 -10.99 9.50
N PHE A 133 12.77 -11.11 9.89
CA PHE A 133 12.35 -11.22 11.29
C PHE A 133 11.37 -12.37 11.56
N PHE A 134 10.65 -12.84 10.53
CA PHE A 134 9.60 -13.85 10.66
C PHE A 134 9.74 -14.94 9.60
N ASP A 135 9.50 -16.18 10.02
CA ASP A 135 9.15 -17.27 9.11
C ASP A 135 7.63 -17.27 8.89
N TYR A 136 7.19 -17.43 7.64
CA TYR A 136 5.78 -17.48 7.27
C TYR A 136 5.57 -18.26 5.98
N ASP A 137 4.35 -18.77 5.82
CA ASP A 137 3.88 -19.42 4.59
C ASP A 137 3.16 -18.42 3.67
N ALA A 138 2.49 -17.42 4.25
CA ALA A 138 1.78 -16.38 3.52
C ALA A 138 1.72 -15.06 4.28
N LEU A 139 1.63 -13.97 3.52
CA LEU A 139 1.39 -12.61 4.02
C LEU A 139 0.17 -12.02 3.31
N ASN A 140 -0.82 -11.56 4.06
CA ASN A 140 -1.95 -10.79 3.54
C ASN A 140 -1.90 -9.37 4.10
N ALA A 141 -2.40 -8.39 3.36
CA ALA A 141 -2.48 -7.01 3.85
C ALA A 141 -3.84 -6.37 3.56
N TYR A 142 -4.34 -5.63 4.54
CA TYR A 142 -5.64 -4.98 4.51
C TYR A 142 -5.46 -3.52 4.90
N SER A 143 -6.02 -2.59 4.13
CA SER A 143 -5.94 -1.16 4.49
C SER A 143 -6.94 -0.87 5.60
N MET A 144 -6.51 -0.10 6.60
CA MET A 144 -7.37 0.42 7.66
C MET A 144 -7.08 1.90 7.87
N LYS A 145 -8.11 2.63 8.30
CA LYS A 145 -8.01 4.02 8.75
C LYS A 145 -8.84 4.12 10.03
N MET A 146 -8.29 4.76 11.06
CA MET A 146 -9.03 5.10 12.26
C MET A 146 -9.40 6.58 12.19
N THR A 147 -10.64 6.88 12.57
CA THR A 147 -11.12 8.25 12.77
C THR A 147 -11.73 8.30 14.16
N ARG A 148 -11.30 9.27 14.99
CA ARG A 148 -11.90 9.52 16.30
C ARG A 148 -12.77 10.77 16.25
N ASP A 149 -13.90 10.69 16.93
CA ASP A 149 -14.78 11.83 17.22
C ASP A 149 -14.37 12.53 18.52
#